data_AF-A0A2A5NY91-F1
#
_entry.id   AF-A0A2A5NY91-F1
#
_cell.length_a   1.000
_cell.length_b   1.000
_cell.length_c   1.000
_cell.angle_alpha   90.00
_cell.angle_beta   90.00
_cell.angle_gamma   90.00
#
_symmetry.space_group_name_H-M   'P 1'
#
loop_
_entity.id
_entity.type
_entity.pdbx_description
1 polymer ?
#
loop_
_entity_poly.entity_id
_entity_poly.type
_entity_poly.pdbx_seq_one_letter_code
_entity_poly.pdbx_strand_id
1 'polypeptide(L)'
;MPAIDELERCVRVRGNAEECVARVLARRGYEVRLVGREFKCEYGFDVLAYEPGSGMLLLIEVKEGPKARLSRTQRSILELVNSRFANPRAFARIYARVAPRPLAELVWEYCEISEVVMFLVAQFDEYGNMIGDSDTVRFFEAMP
;
A
#
# COMPACT_ATOMS: atom_id res chain seq x y z
N MET A 1 -6.96 -8.18 15.07
CA MET A 1 -8.39 -8.31 14.68
C MET A 1 -9.14 -6.98 14.56
N PRO A 2 -9.06 -6.02 15.51
CA PRO A 2 -9.85 -4.78 15.45
C PRO A 2 -9.68 -3.95 14.16
N ALA A 3 -8.48 -3.93 13.56
CA ALA A 3 -8.19 -3.16 12.36
C ALA A 3 -8.90 -3.70 11.10
N ILE A 4 -9.06 -5.03 11.00
CA ILE A 4 -9.76 -5.68 9.88
C ILE A 4 -11.25 -5.39 9.95
N ASP A 5 -11.86 -5.60 11.13
CA ASP A 5 -13.28 -5.32 11.33
C ASP A 5 -13.61 -3.84 11.08
N GLU A 6 -12.71 -2.93 11.47
CA GLU A 6 -12.84 -1.49 11.19
C GLU A 6 -12.76 -1.21 9.69
N LEU A 7 -11.82 -1.83 9.00
CA LEU A 7 -11.61 -1.66 7.57
C LEU A 7 -12.82 -2.17 6.77
N GLU A 8 -13.27 -3.40 7.01
CA GLU A 8 -14.45 -3.99 6.36
C GLU A 8 -15.69 -3.12 6.59
N ARG A 9 -15.91 -2.68 7.83
CA ARG A 9 -17.04 -1.79 8.16
C ARG A 9 -16.93 -0.47 7.40
N CYS A 10 -15.73 0.10 7.28
CA CYS A 10 -15.52 1.33 6.53
C CYS A 10 -15.89 1.14 5.05
N VAL A 11 -15.35 0.09 4.41
CA VAL A 11 -15.57 -0.17 2.98
C VAL A 11 -17.04 -0.41 2.71
N ARG A 12 -17.72 -1.23 3.53
CA ARG A 12 -19.15 -1.51 3.38
C ARG A 12 -20.03 -0.26 3.48
N VAL A 13 -19.65 0.70 4.31
CA VAL A 13 -20.45 1.93 4.52
C VAL A 13 -20.13 3.01 3.48
N ARG A 14 -18.86 3.13 3.05
CA ARG A 14 -18.40 4.25 2.20
C ARG A 14 -18.24 3.89 0.73
N GLY A 15 -18.06 2.60 0.40
CA GLY A 15 -17.88 2.12 -0.96
C GLY A 15 -16.56 2.56 -1.63
N ASN A 16 -15.56 3.00 -0.85
CA ASN A 16 -14.24 3.38 -1.36
C ASN A 16 -13.16 2.70 -0.52
N ALA A 17 -12.61 1.60 -1.05
CA ALA A 17 -11.64 0.78 -0.32
C ALA A 17 -10.33 1.53 -0.02
N GLU A 18 -9.84 2.34 -0.95
CA GLU A 18 -8.58 3.08 -0.83
C GLU A 18 -8.64 4.13 0.28
N GLU A 19 -9.70 4.93 0.30
CA GLU A 19 -9.93 5.92 1.35
C GLU A 19 -10.07 5.26 2.73
N CYS A 20 -10.68 4.08 2.78
CA CYS A 20 -10.86 3.33 4.02
C CYS A 20 -9.54 2.76 4.54
N VAL A 21 -8.72 2.17 3.67
CA VAL A 21 -7.35 1.75 4.01
C VAL A 21 -6.56 2.94 4.56
N ALA A 22 -6.58 4.06 3.85
CA ALA A 22 -5.86 5.26 4.27
C ALA A 22 -6.34 5.80 5.64
N ARG A 23 -7.65 5.78 5.87
CA ARG A 23 -8.24 6.25 7.14
C ARG A 23 -7.88 5.37 8.31
N VAL A 24 -7.91 4.04 8.14
CA VAL A 24 -7.53 3.10 9.20
C VAL A 24 -6.06 3.29 9.57
N LEU A 25 -5.17 3.40 8.57
CA LEU A 25 -3.74 3.67 8.80
C LEU A 25 -3.51 5.02 9.50
N ALA A 26 -4.18 6.08 9.06
CA ALA A 26 -4.03 7.41 9.67
C ALA A 26 -4.47 7.45 11.14
N ARG A 27 -5.56 6.75 11.49
CA ARG A 27 -6.00 6.61 12.89
C ARG A 27 -5.00 5.88 13.78
N ARG A 28 -4.12 5.11 13.16
CA ARG A 28 -3.07 4.32 13.81
C ARG A 28 -1.72 5.03 13.84
N GLY A 29 -1.70 6.31 13.49
CA GLY A 29 -0.51 7.15 13.58
C GLY A 29 0.38 7.11 12.33
N TYR A 30 -0.08 6.48 11.25
CA TYR A 30 0.63 6.54 9.97
C TYR A 30 0.41 7.90 9.32
N GLU A 31 1.45 8.43 8.69
CA GLU A 31 1.33 9.52 7.74
C GLU A 31 0.95 8.94 6.38
N VAL A 32 -0.24 9.31 5.88
CA VAL A 32 -0.82 8.66 4.71
C VAL A 32 -0.95 9.64 3.53
N ARG A 33 -0.72 9.12 2.32
CA ARG A 33 -1.00 9.79 1.04
C ARG A 33 -1.75 8.83 0.12
N LEU A 34 -2.87 9.30 -0.42
CA LEU A 34 -3.55 8.61 -1.52
C LEU A 34 -2.82 8.93 -2.82
N VAL A 35 -2.45 7.90 -3.57
CA VAL A 35 -1.86 8.07 -4.89
C VAL A 35 -3.01 8.29 -5.87
N GLY A 36 -3.01 9.46 -6.52
CA GLY A 36 -4.04 9.86 -7.47
C GLY A 36 -4.24 8.85 -8.60
N ARG A 37 -5.45 8.79 -9.15
CA ARG A 37 -5.85 7.85 -10.22
C ARG A 37 -4.99 7.99 -11.48
N GLU A 38 -4.46 9.17 -11.72
CA GLU A 38 -3.56 9.49 -12.83
C GLU A 38 -2.24 8.69 -12.81
N PHE A 39 -1.87 8.11 -11.65
CA PHE A 39 -0.65 7.31 -11.51
C PHE A 39 -0.89 5.80 -11.36
N LYS A 40 -2.16 5.37 -11.21
CA LYS A 40 -2.53 3.99 -10.90
C LYS A 40 -2.38 3.02 -12.05
N CYS A 41 -2.72 3.46 -13.27
CA CYS A 41 -2.97 2.54 -14.38
C CYS A 41 -1.72 1.81 -14.89
N GLU A 42 -0.51 2.22 -14.53
CA GLU A 42 0.70 1.64 -15.13
C GLU A 42 1.87 1.36 -14.17
N TYR A 43 1.97 2.02 -13.00
CA TYR A 43 3.25 2.02 -12.25
C TYR A 43 3.18 1.89 -10.72
N GLY A 44 2.00 1.90 -10.09
CA GLY A 44 1.90 2.25 -8.67
C GLY A 44 1.21 1.28 -7.71
N PHE A 45 1.05 1.82 -6.51
CA PHE A 45 0.23 1.42 -5.37
C PHE A 45 -0.82 2.52 -5.14
N ASP A 46 -1.89 2.23 -4.41
CA ASP A 46 -2.99 3.18 -4.19
C ASP A 46 -2.80 4.05 -2.94
N VAL A 47 -2.13 3.51 -1.93
CA VAL A 47 -1.91 4.17 -0.66
C VAL A 47 -0.43 4.08 -0.30
N LEU A 48 0.17 5.23 0.00
CA LEU A 48 1.48 5.34 0.63
C LEU A 48 1.27 5.66 2.10
N ALA A 49 1.87 4.87 2.98
CA ALA A 49 1.77 5.11 4.42
C ALA A 49 3.13 4.97 5.09
N TYR A 50 3.52 5.97 5.88
CA TYR A 50 4.75 5.98 6.64
C TYR A 50 4.46 5.90 8.13
N GLU A 51 5.15 5.04 8.86
CA GLU A 51 5.07 4.91 10.32
C GLU A 51 6.28 5.62 10.96
N PRO A 52 6.10 6.83 11.54
CA PRO A 52 7.23 7.59 12.08
C PRO A 52 8.00 6.87 13.20
N GLY A 53 7.31 6.02 13.97
CA GLY A 53 7.92 5.31 15.09
C GLY A 53 8.89 4.19 14.69
N SER A 54 8.63 3.52 13.56
CA SER A 54 9.44 2.40 13.07
C SER A 54 10.27 2.73 11.84
N GLY A 55 10.05 3.90 11.22
CA GLY A 55 10.65 4.25 9.94
C GLY A 55 10.16 3.37 8.78
N MET A 56 9.00 2.73 8.92
CA MET A 56 8.48 1.82 7.91
C MET A 56 7.66 2.59 6.86
N LEU A 57 7.96 2.36 5.59
CA LEU A 57 7.17 2.80 4.44
C LEU A 57 6.38 1.64 3.85
N LEU A 58 5.08 1.82 3.77
CA LEU A 58 4.15 0.89 3.15
C LEU A 58 3.68 1.44 1.80
N LEU A 59 3.80 0.59 0.80
CA LEU A 59 3.26 0.77 -0.54
C LEU A 59 2.09 -0.19 -0.69
N ILE A 60 0.86 0.30 -0.65
CA ILE A 60 -0.33 -0.56 -0.56
C ILE A 60 -1.15 -0.42 -1.84
N GLU A 61 -1.23 -1.50 -2.60
CA GLU A 61 -2.20 -1.66 -3.68
C GLU A 61 -3.53 -2.15 -3.13
N VAL A 62 -4.63 -1.55 -3.54
CA VAL A 62 -6.00 -1.90 -3.17
C VAL A 62 -6.73 -2.47 -4.39
N LYS A 63 -7.26 -3.68 -4.24
CA LYS A 63 -7.95 -4.39 -5.31
C LYS A 63 -9.38 -4.70 -4.89
N GLU A 64 -10.34 -4.28 -5.71
CA GLU A 64 -11.74 -4.63 -5.57
C GLU A 64 -12.11 -5.80 -6.49
N GLY A 65 -12.75 -6.81 -5.91
CA GLY A 65 -13.22 -8.00 -6.58
C GLY A 65 -12.30 -9.24 -6.39
N PRO A 66 -12.90 -10.45 -6.36
CA PRO A 66 -12.18 -11.70 -6.08
C PRO A 66 -11.21 -12.12 -7.19
N LYS A 67 -11.29 -11.50 -8.37
CA LYS A 67 -10.44 -11.80 -9.54
C LYS A 67 -9.47 -10.69 -9.90
N ALA A 68 -9.40 -9.64 -9.10
CA ALA A 68 -8.48 -8.54 -9.35
C ALA A 68 -7.04 -9.04 -9.23
N ARG A 69 -6.25 -8.84 -10.30
CA ARG A 69 -4.86 -9.28 -10.38
C ARG A 69 -3.94 -8.07 -10.42
N LEU A 70 -2.75 -8.24 -9.84
CA LEU A 70 -1.67 -7.29 -10.04
C LEU A 70 -1.24 -7.26 -11.50
N SER A 71 -0.95 -6.05 -12.00
CA SER A 71 -0.31 -5.87 -13.30
C SER A 71 1.09 -6.53 -13.31
N ARG A 72 1.69 -6.70 -14.49
CA ARG A 72 3.08 -7.19 -14.59
C ARG A 72 4.04 -6.26 -13.85
N THR A 73 3.84 -4.95 -13.95
CA THR A 73 4.64 -3.93 -13.26
C THR A 73 4.48 -4.05 -11.74
N GLN A 74 3.24 -4.13 -11.25
CA GLN A 74 2.95 -4.27 -9.82
C GLN A 74 3.56 -5.54 -9.22
N ARG A 75 3.51 -6.66 -9.95
CA ARG A 75 4.21 -7.90 -9.53
C ARG A 75 5.72 -7.72 -9.47
N SER A 76 6.29 -7.03 -10.45
CA SER A 76 7.73 -6.76 -10.46
C SER A 76 8.15 -5.86 -9.29
N ILE A 77 7.31 -4.89 -8.92
CA ILE A 77 7.52 -4.03 -7.74
C ILE A 77 7.41 -4.86 -6.45
N LEU A 78 6.35 -5.67 -6.31
CA LEU A 78 6.16 -6.58 -5.18
C LEU A 78 7.37 -7.51 -5.02
N GLU A 79 7.82 -8.16 -6.10
CA GLU A 79 9.01 -9.01 -6.11
C GLU A 79 10.28 -8.24 -5.75
N LEU A 80 10.45 -7.01 -6.27
CA LEU A 80 11.60 -6.17 -5.96
C LEU A 80 11.66 -5.78 -4.47
N VAL A 81 10.52 -5.41 -3.89
CA VAL A 81 10.44 -4.96 -2.49
C VAL A 81 10.50 -6.14 -1.51
N ASN A 82 9.87 -7.27 -1.85
CA ASN A 82 9.76 -8.42 -0.94
C ASN A 82 10.88 -9.47 -1.11
N SER A 83 11.63 -9.45 -2.23
CA SER A 83 12.75 -10.41 -2.42
C SER A 83 13.91 -10.20 -1.46
N ARG A 84 14.05 -8.99 -0.91
CA ARG A 84 14.93 -8.61 0.22
C ARG A 84 14.33 -7.32 0.77
N PHE A 85 14.00 -7.21 2.06
CA PHE A 85 13.58 -5.94 2.68
C PHE A 85 14.48 -4.81 2.17
N ALA A 86 13.95 -4.06 1.23
CA ALA A 86 14.79 -3.39 0.26
C ALA A 86 15.45 -2.20 0.96
N ASN A 87 16.75 -2.01 0.74
CA ASN A 87 17.39 -0.73 1.01
C ASN A 87 16.49 0.36 0.38
N PRO A 88 15.82 1.20 1.19
CA PRO A 88 14.76 2.09 0.69
C PRO A 88 15.28 3.01 -0.42
N ARG A 89 16.53 3.44 -0.30
CA ARG A 89 17.21 4.27 -1.30
C ARG A 89 17.49 3.50 -2.59
N ALA A 90 17.85 2.23 -2.51
CA ALA A 90 18.06 1.40 -3.71
C ALA A 90 16.73 1.19 -4.46
N PHE A 91 15.65 0.92 -3.72
CA PHE A 91 14.30 0.86 -4.28
C PHE A 91 13.91 2.18 -4.94
N ALA A 92 14.01 3.31 -4.24
CA ALA A 92 13.66 4.62 -4.75
C ALA A 92 14.43 4.97 -6.04
N ARG A 93 15.72 4.62 -6.12
CA ARG A 93 16.54 4.83 -7.33
C ARG A 93 16.07 4.00 -8.52
N ILE A 94 15.68 2.75 -8.31
CA ILE A 94 15.17 1.88 -9.37
C ILE A 94 13.78 2.37 -9.79
N TYR A 95 12.92 2.67 -8.83
CA TYR A 95 11.55 3.11 -9.05
C TYR A 95 11.49 4.45 -9.79
N ALA A 96 12.36 5.40 -9.45
CA ALA A 96 12.46 6.70 -10.12
C ALA A 96 12.82 6.62 -11.62
N ARG A 97 13.34 5.48 -12.09
CA ARG A 97 13.63 5.27 -13.53
C ARG A 97 12.41 4.84 -14.33
N VAL A 98 11.38 4.30 -13.66
CA VAL A 98 10.23 3.68 -14.32
C VAL A 98 8.91 4.39 -14.00
N ALA A 99 8.84 5.12 -12.88
CA ALA A 99 7.64 5.84 -12.47
C ALA A 99 7.58 7.27 -13.04
N PRO A 100 6.37 7.84 -13.23
CA PRO A 100 6.19 9.25 -13.53
C PRO A 100 6.86 10.14 -12.48
N ARG A 101 7.43 11.27 -12.92
CA ARG A 101 8.24 12.15 -12.06
C ARG A 101 7.56 12.56 -10.74
N PRO A 102 6.28 13.00 -10.70
CA PRO A 102 5.64 13.37 -9.43
C PRO A 102 5.55 12.20 -8.44
N LEU A 103 5.26 10.99 -8.93
CA LEU A 103 5.19 9.81 -8.09
C LEU A 103 6.59 9.36 -7.62
N ALA A 104 7.60 9.49 -8.50
CA ALA A 104 8.98 9.19 -8.17
C ALA A 104 9.52 10.12 -7.08
N GLU A 105 9.22 11.43 -7.15
CA GLU A 105 9.62 12.42 -6.15
C GLU A 105 8.96 12.14 -4.79
N LEU A 106 7.66 11.81 -4.78
CA LEU A 106 6.95 11.41 -3.56
C LEU A 106 7.57 10.16 -2.91
N VAL A 107 7.84 9.12 -3.70
CA VAL A 107 8.47 7.88 -3.19
C VAL A 107 9.88 8.16 -2.68
N TRP A 108 10.62 9.04 -3.35
CA TRP A 108 11.97 9.42 -2.94
C TRP A 108 11.97 10.08 -1.55
N GLU A 109 11.09 11.06 -1.34
CA GLU A 109 10.94 11.78 -0.06
C GLU A 109 10.77 10.81 1.11
N TYR A 110 9.82 9.87 1.01
CA TYR A 110 9.59 8.90 2.08
C TYR A 110 10.72 7.88 2.22
N CYS A 111 11.34 7.45 1.12
CA CYS A 111 12.48 6.52 1.19
C CYS A 111 13.75 7.14 1.78
N GLU A 112 13.87 8.48 1.81
CA GLU A 112 15.00 9.13 2.48
C GLU A 112 14.93 9.02 4.00
N ILE A 113 13.71 9.01 4.55
CA ILE A 113 13.43 8.95 5.99
C ILE A 113 13.11 7.54 6.48
N SER A 114 12.79 6.62 5.57
CA SER A 114 12.40 5.26 5.93
C SER A 114 13.61 4.32 6.06
N GLU A 115 13.49 3.36 6.97
CA GLU A 115 14.46 2.28 7.18
C GLU A 115 14.06 1.00 6.45
N VAL A 116 12.75 0.78 6.28
CA VAL A 116 12.18 -0.41 5.66
C VAL A 116 11.10 0.01 4.67
N VAL A 117 11.07 -0.64 3.50
CA VAL A 117 9.96 -0.52 2.55
C VAL A 117 9.29 -1.88 2.41
N MET A 118 7.96 -1.89 2.44
CA MET A 118 7.14 -3.07 2.18
C MET A 118 6.08 -2.78 1.12
N PHE A 119 5.81 -3.75 0.25
CA PHE A 119 4.72 -3.68 -0.70
C PHE A 119 3.62 -4.67 -0.29
N LEU A 120 2.40 -4.16 -0.23
CA LEU A 120 1.23 -4.82 0.33
C LEU A 120 0.09 -4.76 -0.71
N VAL A 121 -0.73 -5.81 -0.79
CA VAL A 121 -1.97 -5.87 -1.59
C VAL A 121 -3.21 -6.05 -0.70
N ALA A 122 -4.01 -5.01 -0.46
CA ALA A 122 -5.31 -5.16 0.19
C ALA A 122 -6.37 -5.61 -0.84
N GLN A 123 -6.97 -6.77 -0.66
CA GLN A 123 -7.98 -7.29 -1.59
C GLN A 123 -9.35 -7.37 -0.93
N PHE A 124 -10.38 -6.90 -1.63
CA PHE A 124 -11.77 -6.89 -1.17
C PHE A 124 -12.70 -7.64 -2.13
N ASP A 125 -13.79 -8.22 -1.63
CA ASP A 125 -14.89 -8.72 -2.44
C ASP A 125 -15.92 -7.62 -2.79
N GLU A 126 -17.01 -7.98 -3.48
CA GLU A 126 -18.07 -7.04 -3.86
C GLU A 126 -18.89 -6.50 -2.68
N TYR A 127 -18.74 -7.08 -1.49
CA TYR A 127 -19.42 -6.68 -0.26
C TYR A 127 -18.51 -5.89 0.69
N GLY A 128 -17.25 -5.69 0.32
CA GLY A 128 -16.25 -5.00 1.13
C GLY A 128 -15.58 -5.86 2.19
N ASN A 129 -15.72 -7.19 2.12
CA ASN A 129 -14.97 -8.11 2.99
C ASN A 129 -13.53 -8.25 2.48
N MET A 130 -12.57 -8.36 3.37
CA MET A 130 -11.16 -8.48 2.98
C MET A 130 -10.78 -9.96 2.71
N ILE A 131 -10.01 -10.22 1.64
CA ILE A 131 -9.65 -11.57 1.18
C ILE A 131 -8.20 -11.91 1.58
N GLY A 132 -8.03 -13.03 2.30
CA GLY A 132 -6.90 -13.32 3.20
C GLY A 132 -5.54 -13.75 2.64
N ASP A 133 -5.29 -13.77 1.33
CA ASP A 133 -4.09 -14.43 0.79
C ASP A 133 -2.88 -13.48 0.54
N SER A 134 -2.90 -12.27 1.09
CA SER A 134 -1.85 -11.26 0.89
C SER A 134 -1.11 -10.90 2.19
N ASP A 135 0.14 -10.41 2.07
CA ASP A 135 0.91 -9.86 3.20
C ASP A 135 0.15 -8.73 3.93
N THR A 136 -0.83 -8.12 3.27
CA THR A 136 -1.66 -7.03 3.82
C THR A 136 -2.67 -7.49 4.84
N VAL A 137 -3.32 -8.63 4.59
CA VAL A 137 -4.26 -9.17 5.58
C VAL A 137 -3.50 -9.52 6.85
N ARG A 138 -2.36 -10.20 6.72
CA ARG A 138 -1.47 -10.50 7.85
C ARG A 138 -0.98 -9.23 8.56
N PHE A 139 -0.66 -8.17 7.81
CA PHE A 139 -0.30 -6.88 8.39
C PHE A 139 -1.44 -6.29 9.23
N PHE A 140 -2.65 -6.19 8.68
CA PHE A 140 -3.81 -5.67 9.41
C PHE A 140 -4.26 -6.57 10.57
N GLU A 141 -4.03 -7.88 10.50
CA GLU A 141 -4.24 -8.80 11.62
C GLU A 141 -3.29 -8.50 12.79
N ALA A 142 -2.03 -8.20 12.45
CA ALA A 142 -0.96 -7.91 13.41
C ALA A 142 -1.01 -6.48 13.98
N MET A 143 -1.73 -5.55 13.34
CA MET A 143 -1.93 -4.21 13.90
C MET A 143 -2.76 -4.28 15.21
N PRO A 144 -2.24 -3.76 16.34
CA PRO A 144 -2.88 -3.86 17.65
C PRO A 144 -4.24 -3.15 17.74
#